data_AF-A0A084TKF7-F1
#
_entry.id   AF-A0A084TKF7-F1
#
_cell.length_a   1.000
_cell.length_b   1.000
_cell.length_c   1.000
_cell.angle_alpha   90.00
_cell.angle_beta   90.00
_cell.angle_gamma   90.00
#
_symmetry.space_group_name_H-M   'P 1'
#
loop_
_entity.id
_entity.type
_entity.pdbx_description
1 polymer ?
#
loop_
_entity_poly.entity_id
_entity_poly.type
_entity_poly.pdbx_seq_one_letter_code
_entity_poly.pdbx_strand_id
1 'polypeptide(L)'
;MKRLFAIVFSVLLWSCSIDDDHVTYTGYHEILPIASVTMPEEFQLGQSHEITLNYINPTTCHVFNDIYYVKNDYVRTVAIIAFVHQDNAIACTPQEVEKDVTFNFKPIASGLYTFKFWQGENDAGEDDYLIIEVPVID
;
A
#
# COMPACT_ATOMS: atom_id res chain seq x y z
N MET A 1 -9.53 13.87 65.83
CA MET A 1 -10.33 14.99 65.27
C MET A 1 -9.49 15.68 64.21
N LYS A 2 -10.11 15.93 63.04
CA LYS A 2 -9.95 17.06 62.10
C LYS A 2 -8.51 17.57 61.83
N ARG A 3 -8.05 17.85 60.62
CA ARG A 3 -8.54 17.95 59.23
C ARG A 3 -7.41 18.78 58.61
N LEU A 4 -6.85 18.37 57.47
CA LEU A 4 -6.39 19.27 56.39
C LEU A 4 -5.75 18.41 55.29
N PHE A 5 -6.63 17.66 54.65
CA PHE A 5 -6.58 17.41 53.21
C PHE A 5 -6.63 18.78 52.52
N ALA A 6 -5.76 19.03 51.54
CA ALA A 6 -5.93 19.95 50.40
C ALA A 6 -4.67 20.78 50.08
N ILE A 7 -3.61 20.15 49.55
CA ILE A 7 -2.65 20.84 48.67
C ILE A 7 -2.13 19.86 47.61
N VAL A 8 -3.01 19.24 46.82
CA VAL A 8 -2.62 18.56 45.56
C VAL A 8 -3.79 18.67 44.57
N PHE A 9 -4.18 19.90 44.19
CA PHE A 9 -5.21 20.06 43.15
C PHE A 9 -5.04 21.35 42.31
N SER A 10 -3.81 21.77 42.03
CA SER A 10 -3.58 23.02 41.28
C SER A 10 -2.76 22.90 40.00
N VAL A 11 -2.70 21.72 39.37
CA VAL A 11 -1.93 21.55 38.12
C VAL A 11 -2.72 20.90 36.97
N LEU A 12 -4.06 20.90 36.99
CA LEU A 12 -4.86 20.23 35.95
C LEU A 12 -5.58 21.14 34.95
N LEU A 13 -5.27 22.44 34.88
CA LEU A 13 -5.97 23.35 33.95
C LEU A 13 -5.04 24.04 32.94
N TRP A 14 -4.16 23.27 32.31
CA TRP A 14 -3.61 23.63 31.00
C TRP A 14 -4.41 22.87 29.94
N SER A 15 -5.69 23.24 29.79
CA SER A 15 -6.45 22.91 28.59
C SER A 15 -5.94 23.85 27.50
N CYS A 16 -5.02 23.35 26.68
CA CYS A 16 -4.72 23.97 25.41
C CYS A 16 -5.89 23.63 24.49
N SER A 17 -6.74 24.60 24.15
CA SER A 17 -7.69 24.41 23.05
C SER A 17 -6.87 24.45 21.77
N ILE A 18 -6.65 23.29 21.17
CA ILE A 18 -6.13 23.23 19.82
C ILE A 18 -7.30 23.64 18.92
N ASP A 19 -7.19 24.85 18.36
CA ASP A 19 -8.06 25.33 17.30
C ASP A 19 -7.62 24.60 16.03
N ASP A 20 -8.25 23.45 15.78
CA ASP A 20 -7.94 22.60 14.63
C ASP A 20 -8.58 23.20 13.38
N ASP A 21 -7.92 24.18 12.76
CA ASP A 21 -8.06 24.49 11.33
C ASP A 21 -7.43 23.33 10.49
N HIS A 22 -7.77 22.09 10.85
CA HIS A 22 -7.32 20.91 10.16
C HIS A 22 -8.07 20.83 8.83
N VAL A 23 -7.34 21.00 7.72
CA VAL A 23 -7.75 20.48 6.42
C VAL A 23 -7.90 18.97 6.61
N THR A 24 -9.12 18.51 6.83
CA THR A 24 -9.43 17.10 6.97
C THR A 24 -9.20 16.44 5.61
N TYR A 25 -8.07 15.80 5.40
CA TYR A 25 -7.88 14.88 4.27
C TYR A 25 -8.76 13.65 4.54
N THR A 26 -10.02 13.73 4.14
CA THR A 26 -10.98 12.64 4.28
C THR A 26 -10.74 11.64 3.16
N GLY A 27 -10.39 10.41 3.53
CA GLY A 27 -10.15 9.31 2.60
C GLY A 27 -9.65 8.06 3.30
N TYR A 28 -9.43 7.00 2.53
CA TYR A 28 -8.95 5.71 3.03
C TYR A 28 -8.01 5.05 2.02
N HIS A 29 -7.27 4.04 2.47
CA HIS A 29 -6.41 3.24 1.60
C HIS A 29 -7.15 1.98 1.17
N GLU A 30 -7.02 1.64 -0.10
CA GLU A 30 -7.61 0.47 -0.72
C GLU A 30 -6.53 -0.30 -1.49
N ILE A 31 -6.59 -1.63 -1.45
CA ILE A 31 -5.71 -2.47 -2.26
C ILE A 31 -6.39 -2.71 -3.60
N LEU A 32 -5.70 -2.40 -4.68
CA LEU A 32 -6.19 -2.64 -6.04
C LEU A 32 -5.55 -3.90 -6.64
N PRO A 33 -6.34 -4.71 -7.36
CA PRO A 33 -5.85 -5.94 -7.97
C PRO A 33 -4.89 -5.62 -9.11
N ILE A 34 -3.81 -6.40 -9.20
CA ILE A 34 -2.86 -6.33 -10.30
C ILE A 34 -3.44 -7.11 -11.48
N ALA A 35 -3.69 -6.42 -12.58
CA ALA A 35 -4.27 -7.00 -13.79
C ALA A 35 -3.22 -7.79 -14.59
N SER A 36 -2.02 -7.24 -14.75
CA SER A 36 -0.90 -7.92 -15.41
C SER A 36 0.45 -7.39 -14.95
N VAL A 37 1.52 -8.14 -15.26
CA VAL A 37 2.89 -7.79 -14.89
C VAL A 37 3.79 -7.98 -16.10
N THR A 38 4.66 -7.00 -16.34
CA THR A 38 5.78 -7.13 -17.29
C THR A 38 7.08 -7.12 -16.50
N MET A 39 7.87 -8.18 -16.64
CA MET A 39 9.17 -8.33 -16.00
C MET A 39 10.09 -9.25 -16.82
N PRO A 40 11.41 -9.16 -16.66
CA PRO A 40 12.37 -10.11 -17.22
C PRO A 40 12.06 -11.57 -16.87
N GLU A 41 12.34 -12.49 -17.80
CA GLU A 41 12.25 -13.95 -17.57
C GLU A 41 13.39 -14.50 -16.71
N GLU A 42 14.46 -13.72 -16.54
CA GLU A 42 15.59 -14.00 -15.67
C GLU A 42 16.15 -12.70 -15.09
N PHE A 43 16.78 -12.79 -13.92
CA PHE A 43 17.43 -11.66 -13.27
C PHE A 43 18.92 -11.91 -13.06
N GLN A 44 19.71 -10.87 -13.24
CA GLN A 44 21.14 -10.87 -12.93
C GLN A 44 21.39 -10.41 -11.48
N LEU A 45 22.20 -11.18 -10.75
CA LEU A 45 22.58 -10.90 -9.36
C LEU A 45 23.18 -9.51 -9.23
N GLY A 46 22.71 -8.73 -8.26
CA GLY A 46 23.24 -7.40 -7.98
C GLY A 46 22.93 -6.35 -9.06
N GLN A 47 22.16 -6.66 -10.09
CA GLN A 47 21.65 -5.70 -11.06
C GLN A 47 20.22 -5.26 -10.73
N SER A 48 19.86 -4.04 -11.12
CA SER A 48 18.50 -3.52 -10.94
C SER A 48 17.66 -3.88 -12.16
N HIS A 49 16.50 -4.48 -11.93
CA HIS A 49 15.56 -4.87 -12.97
C HIS A 49 14.22 -4.19 -12.73
N GLU A 50 13.68 -3.56 -13.77
CA GLU A 50 12.37 -2.92 -13.70
C GLU A 50 11.25 -3.97 -13.80
N ILE A 51 10.24 -3.81 -12.94
CA ILE A 51 9.01 -4.59 -12.94
C ILE A 51 7.86 -3.60 -13.10
N THR A 52 7.04 -3.79 -14.12
CA THR A 52 5.88 -2.95 -14.42
C THR A 52 4.61 -3.69 -14.02
N LEU A 53 3.83 -3.08 -13.13
CA LEU A 53 2.53 -3.54 -12.70
C LEU A 53 1.45 -2.75 -13.43
N ASN A 54 0.53 -3.44 -14.08
CA ASN A 54 -0.65 -2.85 -14.68
C ASN A 54 -1.87 -3.11 -13.78
N TYR A 55 -2.72 -2.11 -13.62
CA TYR A 55 -3.92 -2.19 -12.80
C TYR A 55 -5.02 -1.28 -13.34
N ILE A 56 -6.26 -1.53 -12.91
CA ILE A 56 -7.40 -0.69 -13.26
C ILE A 56 -7.60 0.33 -12.16
N ASN A 57 -7.65 1.61 -12.53
CA ASN A 57 -7.99 2.71 -11.65
C ASN A 57 -9.51 2.95 -11.74
N PRO A 58 -10.29 2.58 -10.70
CA PRO A 58 -11.75 2.46 -10.82
C PRO A 58 -12.45 3.81 -11.00
N THR A 59 -12.02 4.85 -10.25
CA THR A 59 -12.70 6.15 -10.22
C THR A 59 -11.73 7.32 -10.21
N THR A 60 -12.21 8.52 -10.52
CA THR A 60 -11.39 9.75 -10.46
C THR A 60 -10.88 10.11 -9.06
N CYS A 61 -11.39 9.47 -8.02
CA CYS A 61 -10.94 9.66 -6.63
C CYS A 61 -9.85 8.67 -6.20
N HIS A 62 -9.52 7.66 -7.02
CA HIS A 62 -8.44 6.72 -6.72
C HIS A 62 -7.11 7.28 -7.22
N VAL A 63 -6.20 7.54 -6.29
CA VAL A 63 -4.85 8.02 -6.56
C VAL A 63 -3.89 6.92 -6.15
N PHE A 64 -2.94 6.59 -7.04
CA PHE A 64 -1.85 5.68 -6.67
C PHE A 64 -1.14 6.24 -5.43
N ASN A 65 -1.01 5.43 -4.39
CA ASN A 65 -0.37 5.82 -3.15
C ASN A 65 0.97 5.10 -2.96
N ASP A 66 0.99 3.77 -3.05
CA ASP A 66 2.20 2.98 -2.82
C ASP A 66 2.10 1.59 -3.47
N ILE A 67 3.23 0.87 -3.52
CA ILE A 67 3.28 -0.55 -3.80
C ILE A 67 3.52 -1.27 -2.47
N TYR A 68 2.55 -2.07 -2.04
CA TYR A 68 2.75 -3.02 -0.95
C TYR A 68 3.79 -4.06 -1.39
N TYR A 69 4.87 -4.21 -0.62
CA TYR A 69 5.94 -5.14 -0.94
C TYR A 69 6.45 -5.84 0.32
N VAL A 70 6.21 -7.15 0.43
CA VAL A 70 6.69 -7.98 1.54
C VAL A 70 7.63 -9.06 1.04
N LYS A 71 8.78 -9.17 1.71
CA LYS A 71 9.78 -10.20 1.50
C LYS A 71 9.63 -11.30 2.55
N ASN A 72 9.56 -12.54 2.09
CA ASN A 72 9.75 -13.74 2.92
C ASN A 72 10.70 -14.70 2.20
N ASP A 73 11.96 -14.78 2.62
CA ASP A 73 13.04 -15.49 1.91
C ASP A 73 13.16 -15.13 0.42
N TYR A 74 12.80 -16.06 -0.48
CA TYR A 74 12.77 -15.91 -1.93
C TYR A 74 11.38 -15.54 -2.46
N VAL A 75 10.37 -15.45 -1.59
CA VAL A 75 9.00 -15.05 -1.93
C VAL A 75 8.86 -13.53 -1.83
N ARG A 76 8.22 -12.91 -2.83
CA ARG A 76 7.86 -11.49 -2.88
C ARG A 76 6.36 -11.37 -3.04
N THR A 77 5.67 -10.82 -2.05
CA THR A 77 4.24 -10.51 -2.14
C THR A 77 4.08 -9.05 -2.49
N VAL A 78 3.33 -8.77 -3.55
CA VAL A 78 3.21 -7.45 -4.16
C VAL A 78 1.74 -7.11 -4.38
N ALA A 79 1.33 -5.90 -4.00
CA ALA A 79 0.00 -5.36 -4.28
C ALA A 79 0.07 -3.85 -4.50
N ILE A 80 -0.98 -3.26 -5.08
CA ILE A 80 -1.06 -1.82 -5.29
C ILE A 80 -1.93 -1.22 -4.20
N ILE A 81 -1.46 -0.15 -3.56
CA ILE A 81 -2.23 0.64 -2.61
C ILE A 81 -2.64 1.94 -3.29
N ALA A 82 -3.93 2.17 -3.36
CA ALA A 82 -4.51 3.46 -3.75
C ALA A 82 -5.01 4.22 -2.52
N PHE A 83 -4.89 5.54 -2.54
CA PHE A 83 -5.65 6.41 -1.66
C PHE A 83 -6.93 6.84 -2.36
N VAL A 84 -8.05 6.72 -1.66
CA VAL A 84 -9.38 7.07 -2.18
C VAL A 84 -9.87 8.32 -1.45
N HIS A 85 -10.03 9.42 -2.19
CA HIS A 85 -10.59 10.65 -1.66
C HIS A 85 -12.08 10.48 -1.31
N GLN A 86 -12.46 10.89 -0.11
CA GLN A 86 -13.84 10.97 0.37
C GLN A 86 -14.17 12.42 0.76
N ASP A 87 -14.08 13.35 -0.19
CA ASP A 87 -14.51 14.72 0.02
C ASP A 87 -15.90 14.91 -0.60
N ASN A 88 -16.86 15.39 0.19
CA ASN A 88 -18.21 15.69 -0.28
C ASN A 88 -18.21 16.80 -1.37
N ALA A 89 -17.16 17.60 -1.46
CA ALA A 89 -16.97 18.59 -2.52
C ALA A 89 -16.38 18.00 -3.83
N ILE A 90 -15.81 16.78 -3.78
CA ILE A 90 -15.24 16.09 -4.94
C ILE A 90 -16.23 15.04 -5.45
N ALA A 91 -16.77 15.25 -6.64
CA ALA A 91 -17.59 14.24 -7.30
C ALA A 91 -16.71 13.13 -7.90
N CYS A 92 -16.67 11.97 -7.26
CA CYS A 92 -16.02 10.78 -7.81
C CYS A 92 -16.82 10.22 -8.99
N THR A 93 -16.17 10.01 -10.13
CA THR A 93 -16.78 9.43 -11.33
C THR A 93 -16.09 8.11 -11.68
N PRO A 94 -16.84 7.03 -11.98
CA PRO A 94 -16.27 5.80 -12.51
C PRO A 94 -15.50 6.07 -13.82
N GLN A 95 -14.35 5.44 -13.98
CA GLN A 95 -13.51 5.61 -15.18
C GLN A 95 -12.89 4.29 -15.67
N GLU A 96 -12.60 3.33 -14.78
CA GLU A 96 -12.00 2.03 -15.12
C GLU A 96 -10.80 2.17 -16.07
N VAL A 97 -9.87 3.06 -15.73
CA VAL A 97 -8.72 3.38 -16.59
C VAL A 97 -7.53 2.50 -16.25
N GLU A 98 -6.99 1.79 -17.23
CA GLU A 98 -5.72 1.07 -17.08
C GLU A 98 -4.57 2.04 -16.78
N LYS A 99 -3.77 1.71 -15.78
CA LYS A 99 -2.59 2.46 -15.36
C LYS A 99 -1.44 1.52 -15.10
N ASP A 100 -0.24 2.04 -15.32
CA ASP A 100 1.00 1.35 -15.01
C ASP A 100 1.71 2.02 -13.84
N VAL A 101 2.37 1.21 -13.02
CA VAL A 101 3.35 1.65 -12.04
C VAL A 101 4.56 0.74 -12.08
N THR A 102 5.76 1.31 -11.99
CA THR A 102 7.01 0.55 -12.02
C THR A 102 7.73 0.58 -10.68
N PHE A 103 8.43 -0.51 -10.38
CA PHE A 103 9.41 -0.55 -9.31
C PHE A 103 10.64 -1.34 -9.73
N ASN A 104 11.75 -1.08 -9.04
CA ASN A 104 13.02 -1.74 -9.30
C ASN A 104 13.26 -2.87 -8.31
N PHE A 105 13.54 -4.06 -8.83
CA PHE A 105 13.99 -5.22 -8.05
C PHE A 105 15.49 -5.46 -8.25
N LYS A 106 16.22 -5.55 -7.13
CA LYS A 106 17.66 -5.84 -7.13
C LYS A 106 17.94 -7.08 -6.27
N PRO A 107 18.11 -8.27 -6.87
CA PRO A 107 18.39 -9.47 -6.10
C PRO A 107 19.79 -9.41 -5.48
N ILE A 108 19.91 -9.92 -4.25
CA ILE A 108 21.17 -9.99 -3.49
C ILE A 108 21.65 -11.44 -3.26
N ALA A 109 20.88 -12.41 -3.74
CA ALA A 109 21.19 -13.83 -3.69
C ALA A 109 20.62 -14.50 -4.94
N SER A 110 21.37 -15.44 -5.49
CA SER A 110 20.99 -16.27 -6.64
C SER A 110 20.04 -17.38 -6.21
N GLY A 111 19.19 -17.85 -7.12
CA GLY A 111 18.14 -18.82 -6.80
C GLY A 111 16.81 -18.49 -7.47
N LEU A 112 15.79 -19.30 -7.20
CA LEU A 112 14.45 -19.12 -7.77
C LEU A 112 13.61 -18.21 -6.86
N TYR A 113 13.20 -17.05 -7.37
CA TYR A 113 12.32 -16.13 -6.65
C TYR A 113 10.88 -16.37 -7.08
N THR A 114 9.97 -16.40 -6.11
CA THR A 114 8.52 -16.52 -6.36
C THR A 114 7.87 -15.17 -6.09
N PHE A 115 7.36 -14.51 -7.12
CA PHE A 115 6.54 -13.33 -6.97
C PHE A 115 5.07 -13.74 -6.88
N LYS A 116 4.35 -13.17 -5.91
CA LYS A 116 2.91 -13.29 -5.72
C LYS A 116 2.31 -11.90 -5.88
N PHE A 117 1.68 -11.64 -7.02
CA PHE A 117 1.00 -10.37 -7.30
C PHE A 117 -0.48 -10.52 -6.97
N TRP A 118 -0.99 -9.77 -6.01
CA TRP A 118 -2.37 -9.91 -5.52
C TRP A 118 -3.40 -9.53 -6.59
N GLN A 119 -4.43 -10.37 -6.78
CA GLN A 119 -5.47 -10.22 -7.81
C GLN A 119 -6.88 -10.02 -7.26
N GLY A 120 -7.05 -9.97 -5.94
CA GLY A 120 -8.36 -9.89 -5.30
C GLY A 120 -8.56 -11.02 -4.29
N GLU A 121 -9.78 -11.11 -3.79
CA GLU A 121 -10.26 -12.28 -3.05
C GLU A 121 -11.14 -13.14 -3.97
N ASN A 122 -11.07 -14.46 -3.80
CA ASN A 122 -11.96 -15.40 -4.49
C ASN A 122 -13.34 -15.47 -3.82
N ASP A 123 -14.25 -16.31 -4.36
CA ASP A 123 -15.61 -16.50 -3.82
C ASP A 123 -15.65 -16.99 -2.36
N ALA A 124 -14.56 -17.54 -1.84
CA ALA A 124 -14.42 -17.99 -0.45
C ALA A 124 -13.84 -16.90 0.49
N GLY A 125 -13.50 -15.71 -0.04
CA GLY A 125 -12.84 -14.64 0.71
C GLY A 125 -11.35 -14.88 0.95
N GLU A 126 -10.72 -15.75 0.17
CA GLU A 126 -9.28 -16.01 0.24
C GLU A 126 -8.54 -15.21 -0.84
N ASP A 127 -7.37 -14.67 -0.50
CA ASP A 127 -6.53 -13.94 -1.45
C ASP A 127 -6.14 -14.81 -2.65
N ASP A 128 -6.35 -14.28 -3.86
CA ASP A 128 -5.86 -14.83 -5.11
C ASP A 128 -4.60 -14.09 -5.59
N TYR A 129 -3.70 -14.81 -6.25
CA TYR A 129 -2.40 -14.29 -6.66
C TYR A 129 -2.00 -14.78 -8.06
N LEU A 130 -1.52 -13.86 -8.89
CA LEU A 130 -0.68 -14.19 -10.04
C LEU A 130 0.70 -14.57 -9.51
N ILE A 131 1.08 -15.83 -9.70
CA ILE A 131 2.35 -16.38 -9.25
C ILE A 131 3.32 -16.49 -10.42
N ILE A 132 4.49 -15.85 -10.31
CA ILE A 132 5.57 -15.93 -11.29
C ILE A 132 6.85 -16.37 -10.58
N GLU A 133 7.46 -17.45 -11.06
CA GLU A 133 8.77 -17.91 -10.60
C GLU A 133 9.85 -17.48 -11.59
N VAL A 134 10.89 -16.81 -11.11
CA VAL A 134 11.95 -16.22 -11.94
C VAL A 134 13.33 -16.52 -11.35
N PRO A 135 14.25 -17.10 -12.13
CA PRO A 135 15.60 -17.39 -11.66
C PRO A 135 16.45 -16.12 -11.56
N VAL A 136 17.28 -16.07 -10.52
CA VAL A 136 18.41 -15.14 -10.41
C VAL A 136 19.70 -15.91 -10.69
N ILE A 137 20.43 -15.45 -11.70
CA ILE A 137 21.72 -15.98 -12.15
C ILE A 137 22.85 -14.97 -11.87
N ASP A 138 24.09 -15.47 -11.83
CA ASP A 138 25.31 -14.69 -11.57
C ASP A 138 25.84 -13.94 -12.80
#